data_AF-A0A925VNF7-F1
#
_entry.id   AF-A0A925VNF7-F1
#
_cell.length_a   1.000
_cell.length_b   1.000
_cell.length_c   1.000
_cell.angle_alpha   90.00
_cell.angle_beta   90.00
_cell.angle_gamma   90.00
#
_symmetry.space_group_name_H-M   'P 1'
#
loop_
_entity.id
_entity.type
_entity.pdbx_description
1 polymer ?
#
loop_
_entity_poly.entity_id
_entity_poly.type
_entity_poly.pdbx_seq_one_letter_code
_entity_poly.pdbx_strand_id
1 'polypeptide(L)'
;MRKFTHITPASVEQVIPLLNAATRPLAGGTDVIPLAQGQIRQPERLVNLKPLSELRGVIANGAGGLRLGALTTLADLHRSAEVANGPYAVLAQAAMSAASPQLRVVATIGGNLLQEVRCWYYRGPFNCWLKGGTECQAREGENQFHAIHQQSPCVAVHPSDPATALLALDASVHITGPTGERSVPLAEFLQPPTEERRHLHTLQENELITA
;
A
#
# COMPACT_ATOMS: atom_id res chain seq x y z
N MET A 1 -14.55 -2.88 -15.73
CA MET A 1 -14.14 -3.78 -14.63
C MET A 1 -14.74 -5.16 -14.85
N ARG A 2 -13.97 -6.24 -14.68
CA ARG A 2 -14.49 -7.61 -14.78
C ARG A 2 -15.37 -7.95 -13.55
N LYS A 3 -16.20 -8.98 -13.68
CA LYS A 3 -16.94 -9.54 -12.54
C LYS A 3 -15.96 -10.10 -11.52
N PHE A 4 -16.25 -9.91 -10.23
CA PHE A 4 -15.48 -10.46 -9.12
C PHE A 4 -16.42 -10.90 -8.01
N THR A 5 -15.95 -11.80 -7.16
CA THR A 5 -16.61 -12.15 -5.90
C THR A 5 -16.21 -11.14 -4.82
N HIS A 6 -17.17 -10.73 -3.99
CA HIS A 6 -16.93 -9.87 -2.84
C HIS A 6 -17.22 -10.63 -1.55
N ILE A 7 -16.22 -10.75 -0.68
CA ILE A 7 -16.33 -11.49 0.59
C ILE A 7 -16.05 -10.51 1.74
N THR A 8 -16.82 -10.65 2.82
CA THR A 8 -16.67 -9.81 4.03
C THR A 8 -16.42 -10.72 5.23
N PRO A 9 -15.14 -11.02 5.55
CA PRO A 9 -14.78 -11.78 6.74
C PRO A 9 -14.99 -10.98 8.03
N ALA A 10 -15.06 -11.68 9.15
CA ALA A 10 -15.23 -11.10 10.48
C ALA A 10 -13.94 -11.05 11.30
N SER A 11 -12.83 -11.63 10.81
CA SER A 11 -11.53 -11.59 11.48
C SER A 11 -10.36 -11.74 10.49
N VAL A 12 -9.15 -11.41 10.92
CA VAL A 12 -7.91 -11.62 10.13
C VAL A 12 -7.71 -13.09 9.78
N GLU A 13 -7.99 -14.01 10.70
CA GLU A 13 -7.84 -15.46 10.49
C GLU A 13 -8.73 -15.97 9.35
N GLN A 14 -9.89 -15.34 9.15
CA GLN A 14 -10.78 -15.65 8.02
C GLN A 14 -10.32 -14.99 6.71
N VAL A 15 -9.52 -13.92 6.77
CA VAL A 15 -8.96 -13.27 5.58
C VAL A 15 -7.84 -14.11 4.98
N ILE A 16 -6.88 -14.57 5.79
CA ILE A 16 -5.64 -15.21 5.31
C ILE A 16 -5.89 -16.36 4.31
N PRO A 17 -6.80 -17.32 4.55
CA PRO A 17 -7.06 -18.41 3.61
C PRO A 17 -7.67 -17.97 2.27
N LEU A 18 -8.20 -16.74 2.19
CA LEU A 18 -8.79 -16.20 0.97
C LEU A 18 -7.77 -15.53 0.04
N LEU A 19 -6.58 -15.21 0.55
CA LEU A 19 -5.54 -14.45 -0.16
C LEU A 19 -4.71 -15.34 -1.11
N ASN A 20 -4.45 -14.82 -2.31
CA ASN A 20 -3.67 -15.43 -3.40
C ASN A 20 -3.47 -14.37 -4.52
N ALA A 21 -2.72 -14.73 -5.58
CA ALA A 21 -2.49 -13.90 -6.77
C ALA A 21 -3.74 -13.18 -7.30
N ALA A 22 -4.89 -13.87 -7.34
CA ALA A 22 -6.15 -13.39 -7.92
C ALA A 22 -7.04 -12.62 -6.93
N THR A 23 -6.66 -12.56 -5.65
CA THR A 23 -7.41 -11.89 -4.59
C THR A 23 -6.76 -10.58 -4.21
N ARG A 24 -7.57 -9.55 -3.96
CA ARG A 24 -7.08 -8.27 -3.43
C ARG A 24 -7.86 -7.87 -2.18
N PRO A 25 -7.17 -7.51 -1.08
CA PRO A 25 -7.83 -6.89 0.06
C PRO A 25 -8.44 -5.53 -0.34
N LEU A 26 -9.63 -5.25 0.18
CA LEU A 26 -10.37 -4.02 -0.04
C LEU A 26 -10.53 -3.28 1.28
N ALA A 27 -9.71 -2.23 1.45
CA ALA A 27 -9.81 -1.26 2.53
C ALA A 27 -10.58 -0.01 2.07
N GLY A 28 -9.88 1.10 1.81
CA GLY A 28 -10.47 2.34 1.32
C GLY A 28 -11.00 2.28 -0.12
N GLY A 29 -10.44 1.39 -0.95
CA GLY A 29 -10.82 1.26 -2.36
C GLY A 29 -10.26 2.33 -3.30
N THR A 30 -9.52 3.32 -2.78
CA THR A 30 -9.08 4.51 -3.54
C THR A 30 -8.03 4.23 -4.61
N ASP A 31 -7.35 3.09 -4.57
CA ASP A 31 -6.40 2.67 -5.62
C ASP A 31 -6.84 1.39 -6.33
N VAL A 32 -7.21 0.34 -5.58
CA VAL A 32 -7.63 -0.95 -6.15
C VAL A 32 -8.86 -0.85 -7.06
N ILE A 33 -9.84 0.01 -6.74
CA ILE A 33 -11.05 0.16 -7.58
C ILE A 33 -10.72 0.90 -8.89
N PRO A 34 -10.03 2.06 -8.88
CA PRO A 34 -9.57 2.69 -10.13
C PRO A 34 -8.68 1.78 -10.99
N LEU A 35 -7.78 1.00 -10.39
CA LEU A 35 -6.96 0.02 -11.13
C LEU A 35 -7.82 -1.05 -11.82
N ALA A 36 -8.87 -1.52 -11.15
CA ALA A 36 -9.81 -2.49 -11.71
C ALA A 36 -10.74 -1.90 -12.79
N GLN A 37 -11.12 -0.63 -12.65
CA GLN A 37 -11.86 0.10 -13.67
C GLN A 37 -11.00 0.35 -14.92
N GLY A 38 -9.75 0.77 -14.73
CA GLY A 38 -8.75 0.97 -15.77
C GLY A 38 -8.19 -0.32 -16.38
N GLN A 39 -8.69 -1.50 -15.94
CA GLN A 39 -8.27 -2.82 -16.42
C GLN A 39 -6.78 -3.16 -16.20
N ILE A 40 -6.10 -2.40 -15.34
CA ILE A 40 -4.68 -2.57 -15.00
C ILE A 40 -4.49 -3.78 -14.07
N ARG A 41 -5.39 -3.92 -13.09
CA ARG A 41 -5.50 -5.09 -12.21
C ARG A 41 -6.89 -5.68 -12.35
N GLN A 42 -7.00 -7.00 -12.38
CA GLN A 42 -8.29 -7.65 -12.60
C GLN A 42 -8.49 -8.76 -11.56
N PRO A 43 -8.70 -8.39 -10.28
CA PRO A 43 -8.90 -9.37 -9.24
C PRO A 43 -10.18 -10.17 -9.51
N GLU A 44 -10.12 -11.47 -9.25
CA GLU A 44 -11.30 -12.35 -9.26
C GLU A 44 -12.07 -12.23 -7.95
N ARG A 45 -11.40 -11.81 -6.88
CA ARG A 45 -11.97 -11.66 -5.55
C ARG A 45 -11.51 -10.38 -4.86
N LEU A 46 -12.46 -9.67 -4.25
CA LEU A 46 -12.20 -8.61 -3.29
C LEU A 46 -12.59 -9.06 -1.89
N VAL A 47 -11.69 -8.88 -0.93
CA VAL A 47 -11.92 -9.21 0.49
C VAL A 47 -12.06 -7.93 1.28
N ASN A 48 -13.27 -7.61 1.71
CA ASN A 48 -13.58 -6.39 2.45
C ASN A 48 -13.03 -6.45 3.87
N LEU A 49 -12.06 -5.59 4.16
CA LEU A 49 -11.42 -5.49 5.48
C LEU A 49 -12.16 -4.52 6.41
N LYS A 50 -13.06 -3.67 5.89
CA LYS A 50 -13.67 -2.57 6.68
C LYS A 50 -14.27 -2.97 8.03
N PRO A 51 -14.87 -4.17 8.21
CA PRO A 51 -15.41 -4.58 9.50
C PRO A 51 -14.37 -4.90 10.58
N LEU A 52 -13.10 -5.11 10.20
CA LEU A 52 -12.02 -5.49 11.11
C LEU A 52 -11.56 -4.27 11.93
N SER A 53 -12.32 -3.94 12.98
CA SER A 53 -12.08 -2.76 13.82
C SER A 53 -10.78 -2.85 14.60
N GLU A 54 -10.27 -4.05 14.87
CA GLU A 54 -8.98 -4.32 15.51
C GLU A 54 -7.80 -3.81 14.67
N LEU A 55 -7.99 -3.64 13.36
CA LEU A 55 -6.98 -3.08 12.46
C LEU A 55 -7.05 -1.55 12.39
N ARG A 56 -7.76 -0.87 13.29
CA ARG A 56 -7.88 0.59 13.29
C ARG A 56 -7.25 1.21 14.53
N GLY A 57 -6.85 2.46 14.38
CA GLY A 57 -6.41 3.31 15.47
C GLY A 57 -4.91 3.56 15.52
N VAL A 58 -4.56 4.54 16.33
CA VAL A 58 -3.20 4.86 16.74
C VAL A 58 -3.05 4.41 18.19
N ILE A 59 -2.17 3.45 18.44
CA ILE A 59 -2.08 2.76 19.73
C ILE A 59 -0.66 2.93 20.27
N ALA A 60 -0.52 3.37 21.51
CA ALA A 60 0.80 3.39 22.16
C ALA A 60 1.31 1.95 22.32
N ASN A 61 2.53 1.67 21.87
CA ASN A 61 3.06 0.30 21.86
C ASN A 61 3.70 -0.14 23.21
N GLY A 62 3.59 0.68 24.26
CA GLY A 62 4.17 0.42 25.58
C GLY A 62 5.69 0.65 25.69
N ALA A 63 6.40 0.77 24.57
CA ALA A 63 7.84 1.01 24.48
C ALA A 63 8.18 2.48 24.10
N GLY A 64 7.23 3.40 24.23
CA GLY A 64 7.37 4.80 23.82
C GLY A 64 7.12 5.06 22.32
N GLY A 65 6.71 4.02 21.58
CA GLY A 65 6.34 4.10 20.16
C GLY A 65 4.83 4.08 19.91
N LEU A 66 4.47 4.12 18.62
CA LEU A 66 3.09 3.96 18.15
C LEU A 66 2.96 2.71 17.28
N ARG A 67 1.83 2.04 17.38
CA ARG A 67 1.32 1.03 16.46
C ARG A 67 0.14 1.64 15.71
N LEU A 68 0.18 1.61 14.38
CA LEU A 68 -0.88 2.13 13.53
C LEU A 68 -1.65 0.95 12.97
N GLY A 69 -2.92 0.77 13.32
CA GLY A 69 -3.72 -0.26 12.66
C GLY A 69 -3.74 -0.03 11.13
N ALA A 70 -3.62 -1.11 10.34
CA ALA A 70 -3.54 -1.00 8.87
C ALA A 70 -4.75 -0.29 8.22
N LEU A 71 -5.90 -0.29 8.89
CA LEU A 71 -7.14 0.39 8.49
C LEU A 71 -7.32 1.79 9.09
N THR A 72 -6.33 2.32 9.81
CA THR A 72 -6.31 3.72 10.23
C THR A 72 -6.27 4.61 8.99
N THR A 73 -7.21 5.55 8.91
CA THR A 73 -7.33 6.41 7.73
C THR A 73 -6.27 7.51 7.76
N LEU A 74 -5.90 8.04 6.59
CA LEU A 74 -4.98 9.18 6.52
C LEU A 74 -5.57 10.41 7.22
N ALA A 75 -6.89 10.59 7.16
CA ALA A 75 -7.58 11.65 7.88
C ALA A 75 -7.49 11.47 9.41
N ASP A 76 -7.52 10.23 9.92
CA ASP A 76 -7.36 9.97 11.35
C ASP A 76 -5.91 10.14 11.80
N LEU A 77 -4.94 9.70 10.99
CA LEU A 77 -3.51 9.91 11.26
C LEU A 77 -3.17 11.40 11.37
N HIS A 78 -3.63 12.21 10.41
CA HIS A 78 -3.39 13.65 10.41
C HIS A 78 -4.01 14.35 11.64
N ARG A 79 -5.17 13.88 12.12
CA ARG A 79 -5.92 14.49 13.23
C ARG A 79 -5.54 13.94 14.61
N SER A 80 -4.82 12.83 14.68
CA SER A 80 -4.40 12.23 15.96
C SER A 80 -3.40 13.15 16.66
N ALA A 81 -3.72 13.55 17.89
CA ALA A 81 -2.83 14.35 18.71
C ALA A 81 -1.54 13.60 19.05
N GLU A 82 -1.64 12.28 19.22
CA GLU A 82 -0.52 11.37 19.48
C GLU A 82 0.49 11.36 18.32
N VAL A 83 0.01 11.47 17.07
CA VAL A 83 0.87 11.59 15.89
C VAL A 83 1.34 13.03 15.68
N ALA A 84 0.43 14.02 15.77
CA ALA A 84 0.69 15.39 15.34
C ALA A 84 1.54 16.21 16.32
N ASN A 85 1.42 15.97 17.63
CA ASN A 85 2.05 16.81 18.66
C ASN A 85 3.34 16.20 19.24
N GLY A 86 3.82 15.10 18.66
CA GLY A 86 4.94 14.32 19.17
C GLY A 86 6.09 14.15 18.18
N PRO A 87 6.98 13.17 18.41
CA PRO A 87 8.10 12.90 17.52
C PRO A 87 7.68 12.42 16.12
N TYR A 88 6.40 12.10 15.94
CA TYR A 88 5.83 11.59 14.69
C TYR A 88 5.13 12.67 13.85
N ALA A 89 5.29 13.95 14.18
CA ALA A 89 4.57 15.05 13.52
C ALA A 89 4.73 15.08 11.99
N VAL A 90 5.89 14.63 11.48
CA VAL A 90 6.15 14.49 10.03
C VAL A 90 5.17 13.53 9.35
N LEU A 91 4.71 12.49 10.06
CA LEU A 91 3.70 11.55 9.54
C LEU A 91 2.33 12.22 9.42
N ALA A 92 1.93 13.03 10.39
CA ALA A 92 0.67 13.79 10.31
C ALA A 92 0.69 14.79 9.14
N GLN A 93 1.83 15.46 8.92
CA GLN A 93 2.02 16.37 7.80
C GLN A 93 1.97 15.64 6.44
N ALA A 94 2.65 14.51 6.31
CA ALA A 94 2.62 13.68 5.10
C ALA A 94 1.22 13.08 4.84
N ALA A 95 0.51 12.67 5.89
CA ALA A 95 -0.87 12.23 5.77
C ALA A 95 -1.79 13.37 5.30
N MET A 96 -1.55 14.60 5.73
CA MET A 96 -2.30 15.80 5.31
C MET A 96 -2.01 16.21 3.85
N SER A 97 -0.76 16.10 3.40
CA SER A 97 -0.36 16.46 2.03
C SER A 97 -0.90 15.49 0.98
N ALA A 98 -1.15 14.25 1.36
CA ALA A 98 -1.57 13.20 0.44
C ALA A 98 -3.00 13.43 -0.08
N ALA A 99 -3.14 13.51 -1.41
CA ALA A 99 -4.41 13.48 -2.13
C ALA A 99 -5.43 14.58 -1.70
N SER A 100 -6.73 14.32 -1.88
CA SER A 100 -7.81 15.22 -1.46
C SER A 100 -8.41 14.81 -0.11
N PRO A 101 -9.10 15.73 0.61
CA PRO A 101 -9.78 15.39 1.86
C PRO A 101 -10.72 14.18 1.76
N GLN A 102 -11.47 14.06 0.67
CA GLN A 102 -12.42 12.98 0.41
C GLN A 102 -11.71 11.62 0.26
N LEU A 103 -10.52 11.62 -0.33
CA LEU A 103 -9.71 10.40 -0.43
C LEU A 103 -9.11 10.04 0.93
N ARG A 104 -8.64 11.03 1.70
CA ARG A 104 -8.02 10.78 3.02
C ARG A 104 -8.95 10.16 4.06
N VAL A 105 -10.24 10.47 4.01
CA VAL A 105 -11.23 9.90 4.96
C VAL A 105 -11.51 8.42 4.73
N VAL A 106 -11.15 7.86 3.56
CA VAL A 106 -11.33 6.44 3.26
C VAL A 106 -10.01 5.71 3.02
N ALA A 107 -8.96 6.40 2.55
CA ALA A 107 -7.64 5.83 2.34
C ALA A 107 -7.02 5.43 3.68
N THR A 108 -6.63 4.16 3.78
CA THR A 108 -6.05 3.56 4.98
C THR A 108 -4.53 3.49 4.85
N ILE A 109 -3.79 3.50 5.96
CA ILE A 109 -2.32 3.46 5.92
C ILE A 109 -1.76 2.20 5.25
N GLY A 110 -2.32 1.01 5.51
CA GLY A 110 -1.90 -0.23 4.85
C GLY A 110 -2.14 -0.20 3.33
N GLY A 111 -3.31 0.30 2.91
CA GLY A 111 -3.61 0.54 1.49
C GLY A 111 -2.75 1.63 0.85
N ASN A 112 -2.33 2.64 1.62
CA ASN A 112 -1.45 3.71 1.15
C ASN A 112 0.00 3.22 0.93
N LEU A 113 0.50 2.31 1.78
CA LEU A 113 1.79 1.64 1.59
C LEU A 113 1.81 0.71 0.36
N LEU A 114 0.64 0.17 -0.02
CA LEU A 114 0.49 -0.75 -1.16
C LEU A 114 -0.03 -0.07 -2.43
N GLN A 115 -0.12 1.26 -2.46
CA GLN A 115 -0.65 1.96 -3.62
C GLN A 115 0.28 1.81 -4.83
N GLU A 116 -0.28 1.56 -6.01
CA GLU A 116 0.52 1.33 -7.19
C GLU A 116 0.96 2.64 -7.87
N VAL A 117 2.09 2.56 -8.55
CA VAL A 117 2.77 3.68 -9.23
C VAL A 117 1.86 4.47 -10.18
N ARG A 118 2.20 5.75 -10.37
CA ARG A 118 1.45 6.69 -11.23
C ARG A 118 2.01 6.83 -12.65
N CYS A 119 3.04 6.05 -13.01
CA CYS A 119 3.65 6.03 -14.34
C CYS A 119 2.59 5.95 -15.46
N TRP A 120 2.64 6.86 -16.43
CA TRP A 120 1.71 6.87 -17.57
C TRP A 120 1.83 5.64 -18.47
N TYR A 121 3.00 5.02 -18.56
CA TYR A 121 3.15 3.74 -19.30
C TYR A 121 2.49 2.58 -18.56
N TYR A 122 2.60 2.58 -17.23
CA TYR A 122 1.92 1.61 -16.38
C TYR A 122 0.41 1.76 -16.49
N ARG A 123 -0.11 2.98 -16.29
CA ARG A 123 -1.56 3.24 -16.25
C ARG A 123 -2.22 3.43 -17.62
N GLY A 124 -1.44 3.61 -18.68
CA GLY A 124 -1.90 3.75 -20.06
C GLY A 124 -1.92 2.43 -20.84
N PRO A 125 -2.19 2.48 -22.16
CA PRO A 125 -2.35 1.30 -23.02
C PRO A 125 -1.03 0.64 -23.45
N PHE A 126 0.09 0.95 -22.80
CA PHE A 126 1.42 0.51 -23.22
C PHE A 126 1.79 -0.87 -22.65
N ASN A 127 2.69 -1.59 -23.33
CA ASN A 127 3.25 -2.87 -22.88
C ASN A 127 4.32 -2.69 -21.79
N CYS A 128 3.94 -2.07 -20.68
CA CYS A 128 4.85 -1.76 -19.57
C CYS A 128 5.43 -3.03 -18.95
N TRP A 129 6.75 -3.05 -18.73
CA TRP A 129 7.43 -4.14 -18.01
C TRP A 129 6.75 -4.48 -16.67
N LEU A 130 6.32 -3.50 -15.88
CA LEU A 130 5.66 -3.74 -14.58
C LEU A 130 4.28 -4.44 -14.73
N LYS A 131 3.67 -4.42 -15.92
CA LYS A 131 2.44 -5.15 -16.27
C LYS A 131 2.69 -6.54 -16.88
N GLY A 132 3.94 -6.97 -16.98
CA GLY A 132 4.32 -8.21 -17.67
C GLY A 132 4.92 -8.01 -19.06
N GLY A 133 5.11 -6.76 -19.50
CA GLY A 133 5.82 -6.46 -20.74
C GLY A 133 7.32 -6.78 -20.68
N THR A 134 8.02 -6.54 -21.79
CA THR A 134 9.45 -6.88 -21.93
C THR A 134 10.39 -5.74 -21.53
N GLU A 135 9.94 -4.49 -21.58
CA GLU A 135 10.80 -3.31 -21.36
C GLU A 135 10.08 -2.15 -20.66
N CYS A 136 10.86 -1.28 -20.03
CA CYS A 136 10.36 -0.07 -19.37
C CYS A 136 10.47 1.12 -20.31
N GLN A 137 9.32 1.55 -20.86
CA GLN A 137 9.26 2.66 -21.83
C GLN A 137 9.69 4.01 -21.23
N ALA A 138 9.63 4.17 -19.90
CA ALA A 138 10.07 5.40 -19.24
C ALA A 138 11.59 5.60 -19.24
N ARG A 139 12.37 4.63 -19.71
CA ARG A 139 13.83 4.78 -19.76
C ARG A 139 14.25 5.72 -20.88
N GLU A 140 13.71 5.50 -22.07
CA GLU A 140 14.02 6.27 -23.29
C GLU A 140 12.86 7.20 -23.72
N GLY A 141 11.74 7.14 -23.00
CA GLY A 141 10.55 7.93 -23.27
C GLY A 141 10.41 9.16 -22.37
N GLU A 142 9.19 9.69 -22.32
CA GLU A 142 8.81 10.75 -21.38
C GLU A 142 9.00 10.20 -19.96
N ASN A 143 9.82 10.89 -19.16
CA ASN A 143 10.24 10.41 -17.85
C ASN A 143 10.37 11.50 -16.77
N GLN A 144 9.78 12.68 -16.98
CA GLN A 144 9.88 13.84 -16.07
C GLN A 144 9.59 13.53 -14.58
N PHE A 145 8.70 12.57 -14.28
CA PHE A 145 8.34 12.18 -12.90
C PHE A 145 8.85 10.80 -12.46
N HIS A 146 9.88 10.28 -13.11
CA HIS A 146 10.46 8.96 -12.82
C HIS A 146 11.71 9.07 -11.93
N ALA A 147 12.15 7.92 -11.41
CA ALA A 147 13.25 7.85 -10.46
C ALA A 147 14.57 8.29 -11.09
N ILE A 148 15.29 9.18 -10.41
CA ILE A 148 16.66 9.60 -10.76
C ILE A 148 17.75 8.81 -10.01
N HIS A 149 17.34 7.97 -9.06
CA HIS A 149 18.21 7.17 -8.22
C HIS A 149 17.77 5.70 -8.21
N GLN A 150 18.73 4.81 -7.97
CA GLN A 150 18.59 3.35 -7.96
C GLN A 150 18.32 2.74 -9.34
N GLN A 151 19.12 1.75 -9.72
CA GLN A 151 18.91 1.00 -10.95
C GLN A 151 18.00 -0.20 -10.69
N SER A 152 16.85 -0.23 -11.35
CA SER A 152 15.90 -1.35 -11.38
C SER A 152 15.34 -1.47 -12.79
N PRO A 153 14.92 -2.65 -13.28
CA PRO A 153 14.25 -2.77 -14.58
C PRO A 153 13.11 -1.76 -14.78
N CYS A 154 12.42 -1.35 -13.72
CA CYS A 154 11.41 -0.30 -13.72
C CYS A 154 11.90 0.98 -13.01
N VAL A 155 11.70 2.14 -13.63
CA VAL A 155 12.06 3.46 -13.06
C VAL A 155 10.89 4.22 -12.45
N ALA A 156 9.77 3.53 -12.16
CA ALA A 156 8.60 4.16 -11.57
C ALA A 156 8.81 4.45 -10.07
N VAL A 157 8.32 5.60 -9.61
CA VAL A 157 8.45 6.07 -8.22
C VAL A 157 7.26 5.59 -7.37
N HIS A 158 7.54 5.20 -6.13
CA HIS A 158 6.51 4.94 -5.12
C HIS A 158 5.83 6.27 -4.72
N PRO A 159 4.51 6.44 -4.94
CA PRO A 159 3.89 7.77 -4.91
C PRO A 159 3.38 8.20 -3.52
N SER A 160 3.79 7.52 -2.44
CA SER A 160 3.25 7.76 -1.10
C SER A 160 4.07 8.75 -0.29
N ASP A 161 3.45 9.87 0.09
CA ASP A 161 4.02 10.78 1.09
C ASP A 161 4.12 10.12 2.48
N PRO A 162 3.07 9.45 3.02
CA PRO A 162 3.17 8.79 4.33
C PRO A 162 4.25 7.70 4.40
N ALA A 163 4.49 6.95 3.32
CA ALA A 163 5.55 5.95 3.28
C ALA A 163 6.94 6.58 3.44
N THR A 164 7.15 7.76 2.85
CA THR A 164 8.41 8.51 2.99
C THR A 164 8.62 8.97 4.43
N ALA A 165 7.58 9.49 5.08
CA ALA A 165 7.63 9.87 6.48
C ALA A 165 7.89 8.67 7.39
N LEU A 166 7.19 7.55 7.17
CA LEU A 166 7.40 6.31 7.91
C LEU A 166 8.82 5.74 7.72
N LEU A 167 9.38 5.86 6.51
CA LEU A 167 10.75 5.41 6.25
C LEU A 167 11.77 6.24 7.04
N ALA A 168 11.58 7.56 7.09
CA ALA A 168 12.42 8.45 7.90
C ALA A 168 12.27 8.25 9.41
N LEU A 169 11.16 7.66 9.85
CA LEU A 169 10.86 7.32 11.24
C LEU A 169 11.26 5.87 11.61
N ASP A 170 12.01 5.18 10.74
CA ASP A 170 12.43 3.78 10.93
C ASP A 170 11.25 2.83 11.24
N ALA A 171 10.10 3.07 10.61
CA ALA A 171 8.90 2.28 10.83
C ALA A 171 9.12 0.81 10.43
N SER A 172 8.36 -0.09 11.07
CA SER A 172 8.26 -1.50 10.68
C SER A 172 6.83 -1.83 10.28
N VAL A 173 6.67 -2.74 9.32
CA VAL A 173 5.39 -3.24 8.83
C VAL A 173 5.09 -4.59 9.49
N HIS A 174 3.98 -4.67 10.21
CA HIS A 174 3.48 -5.90 10.80
C HIS A 174 2.55 -6.62 9.83
N ILE A 175 2.85 -7.89 9.59
CA ILE A 175 2.23 -8.72 8.56
C ILE A 175 1.75 -10.02 9.20
N THR A 176 0.53 -10.42 8.86
CA THR A 176 -0.02 -11.72 9.21
C THR A 176 -0.13 -12.56 7.94
N GLY A 177 0.34 -13.80 7.99
CA GLY A 177 0.28 -14.78 6.91
C GLY A 177 -0.08 -16.18 7.44
N PRO A 178 -0.06 -17.21 6.58
CA PRO A 178 -0.46 -18.57 6.98
C PRO A 178 0.50 -19.22 7.98
N THR A 179 1.73 -18.74 8.08
CA THR A 179 2.75 -19.23 9.03
C THR A 179 2.82 -18.43 10.32
N GLY A 180 1.91 -17.46 10.51
CA GLY A 180 1.84 -16.59 11.68
C GLY A 180 2.17 -15.14 11.36
N GLU A 181 2.65 -14.42 12.37
CA GLU A 181 2.98 -13.00 12.26
C GLU A 181 4.47 -12.78 12.00
N ARG A 182 4.79 -11.73 11.25
CA ARG A 182 6.15 -11.23 11.08
C ARG A 182 6.17 -9.71 11.04
N SER A 183 7.33 -9.14 11.37
CA SER A 183 7.60 -7.71 11.25
C SER A 183 8.78 -7.51 10.31
N VAL A 184 8.72 -6.48 9.47
CA VAL A 184 9.79 -6.11 8.53
C VAL A 184 10.04 -4.62 8.59
N PRO A 185 11.31 -4.16 8.68
CA PRO A 185 11.61 -2.74 8.54
C PRO A 185 11.04 -2.19 7.22
N LEU A 186 10.45 -0.99 7.24
CA LEU A 186 9.83 -0.43 6.04
C LEU A 186 10.83 -0.27 4.89
N ALA A 187 12.10 0.00 5.22
CA ALA A 187 13.19 0.07 4.26
C ALA A 187 13.40 -1.26 3.51
N GLU A 188 13.18 -2.40 4.17
CA GLU A 188 13.26 -3.74 3.57
C GLU A 188 11.91 -4.17 2.95
N PHE A 189 10.82 -3.58 3.40
CA PHE A 189 9.49 -3.85 2.86
C PHE A 189 9.30 -3.19 1.49
N LEU A 190 9.56 -1.89 1.36
CA LEU A 190 9.43 -1.14 0.11
C LEU A 190 10.74 -1.21 -0.68
N GLN A 191 10.75 -2.06 -1.71
CA GLN A 191 11.95 -2.40 -2.46
C GLN A 191 11.71 -2.24 -3.96
N PRO A 192 12.67 -1.66 -4.72
CA PRO A 192 12.56 -1.53 -6.18
C PRO A 192 12.23 -2.86 -6.84
N PRO A 193 11.43 -2.90 -7.91
CA PRO A 193 11.12 -4.14 -8.60
C PRO A 193 12.38 -4.86 -9.12
N THR A 194 12.35 -6.19 -9.16
CA THR A 194 13.39 -7.04 -9.78
C THR A 194 12.76 -7.92 -10.85
N GLU A 195 13.56 -8.64 -11.64
CA GLU A 195 13.04 -9.55 -12.68
C GLU A 195 12.05 -10.58 -12.13
N GLU A 196 12.30 -11.07 -10.91
CA GLU A 196 11.48 -12.05 -10.21
C GLU A 196 10.27 -11.41 -9.49
N ARG A 197 10.32 -10.10 -9.23
CA ARG A 197 9.34 -9.38 -8.40
C ARG A 197 8.93 -8.06 -9.05
N ARG A 198 7.83 -8.09 -9.81
CA ARG A 198 7.29 -6.93 -10.54
C ARG A 198 6.32 -6.06 -9.71
N HIS A 199 6.66 -5.79 -8.46
CA HIS A 199 5.96 -4.86 -7.57
C HIS A 199 6.96 -4.19 -6.61
N LEU A 200 6.52 -3.15 -5.90
CA LEU A 200 7.42 -2.29 -5.10
C LEU A 200 7.50 -2.68 -3.61
N HIS A 201 7.01 -3.87 -3.24
CA HIS A 201 7.01 -4.35 -1.86
C HIS A 201 7.41 -5.83 -1.75
N THR A 202 7.71 -6.33 -0.55
CA THR A 202 8.05 -7.75 -0.31
C THR A 202 6.91 -8.58 0.29
N LEU A 203 5.71 -8.00 0.42
CA LEU A 203 4.48 -8.73 0.81
C LEU A 203 4.21 -9.89 -0.15
N GLN A 204 3.96 -11.07 0.40
CA GLN A 204 3.56 -12.27 -0.34
C GLN A 204 2.07 -12.25 -0.64
N GLU A 205 1.64 -13.04 -1.62
CA GLU A 205 0.25 -13.03 -2.11
C GLU A 205 -0.78 -13.54 -1.10
N ASN A 206 -0.33 -14.29 -0.08
CA ASN A 206 -1.13 -14.88 0.99
C ASN A 206 -0.96 -14.15 2.34
N GLU A 207 -0.47 -12.91 2.31
CA GLU A 207 -0.19 -12.11 3.50
C GLU A 207 -1.01 -10.82 3.56
N LEU A 208 -1.22 -10.33 4.77
CA LEU A 208 -1.97 -9.11 5.06
C LEU A 208 -1.16 -8.19 5.98
N ILE A 209 -1.06 -6.90 5.63
CA ILE A 209 -0.56 -5.87 6.56
C ILE A 209 -1.61 -5.65 7.65
N THR A 210 -1.23 -5.78 8.91
CA THR A 210 -2.11 -5.59 10.07
C THR A 210 -1.77 -4.34 10.88
N ALA A 211 -0.51 -3.90 10.89
CA ALA A 211 -0.09 -2.62 11.48
C ALA A 211 1.20 -2.05 10.87
#